data_AF-A0A015YXH8-F1
#
_entry.id   AF-A0A015YXH8-F1
#
_cell.length_a   1.000
_cell.length_b   1.000
_cell.length_c   1.000
_cell.angle_alpha   90.00
_cell.angle_beta   90.00
_cell.angle_gamma   90.00
#
_symmetry.space_group_name_H-M   'P 1'
#
loop_
_entity.id
_entity.type
_entity.pdbx_description
1 polymer ?
#
loop_
_entity_poly.entity_id
_entity_poly.type
_entity_poly.pdbx_seq_one_letter_code
_entity_poly.pdbx_strand_id
1 'polypeptide(L)'
;MSPSIFWILSIAGSYLLCIYGWLRDDFSIIFGQFISYYIYLWNLNEKGIWNKLHGALKTLLVITPVIAAAFMLHDAQHFIDSFFRNEEVPLWLLIFGSMGQIIFTLRFVYQWAYSFHHKESLLPAGFWIISLVGSSVIVAYGVFRLDPVLILGQSVGFVAYFRNLMIGRKSSKQSVAYEK
;
A
#
# COMPACT_ATOMS: atom_id res chain seq x y z
N MET A 1 3.03 -19.31 2.53
CA MET A 1 1.71 -18.68 2.26
C MET A 1 1.50 -17.53 3.23
N SER A 2 1.27 -16.29 2.76
CA SER A 2 0.93 -15.19 3.68
C SER A 2 -0.43 -15.49 4.35
N PRO A 3 -0.66 -15.16 5.64
CA PRO A 3 -1.97 -15.37 6.25
C PRO A 3 -3.04 -14.52 5.58
N SER A 4 -4.26 -15.04 5.47
CA SER A 4 -5.40 -14.29 4.92
C SER A 4 -5.75 -13.03 5.72
N ILE A 5 -5.54 -13.09 7.03
CA ILE A 5 -5.71 -11.99 7.97
C ILE A 5 -4.87 -10.77 7.57
N PHE A 6 -3.68 -10.98 7.01
CA PHE A 6 -2.82 -9.89 6.55
C PHE A 6 -3.51 -9.01 5.51
N TRP A 7 -4.17 -9.63 4.52
CA TRP A 7 -4.86 -8.89 3.45
C TRP A 7 -6.12 -8.20 3.98
N ILE A 8 -6.88 -8.85 4.87
CA ILE A 8 -8.07 -8.25 5.50
C ILE A 8 -7.69 -7.01 6.30
N LEU A 9 -6.65 -7.11 7.14
CA LEU A 9 -6.13 -5.97 7.90
C LEU A 9 -5.59 -4.87 6.98
N SER A 10 -4.96 -5.24 5.85
CA SER A 10 -4.46 -4.28 4.87
C SER A 10 -5.58 -3.51 4.18
N ILE A 11 -6.71 -4.17 3.85
CA ILE A 11 -7.92 -3.51 3.32
C ILE A 11 -8.46 -2.51 4.35
N ALA A 12 -8.62 -2.93 5.61
CA ALA A 12 -9.12 -2.06 6.67
C ALA A 12 -8.21 -0.84 6.89
N GLY A 13 -6.89 -1.07 6.96
CA GLY A 13 -5.91 0.01 7.09
C GLY A 13 -5.93 0.97 5.90
N SER A 14 -6.03 0.44 4.67
CA SER A 14 -6.12 1.25 3.46
C SER A 14 -7.38 2.11 3.44
N TYR A 15 -8.49 1.59 3.94
CA TYR A 15 -9.74 2.32 4.04
C TYR A 15 -9.65 3.49 5.04
N LEU A 16 -9.10 3.23 6.23
CA LEU A 16 -8.87 4.24 7.25
C LEU A 16 -7.92 5.33 6.79
N LEU A 17 -6.81 4.94 6.15
CA LEU A 17 -5.83 5.90 5.62
C LEU A 17 -6.36 6.70 4.43
N CYS A 18 -7.27 6.13 3.63
CA CYS A 18 -7.91 6.87 2.55
C CYS A 18 -8.86 7.95 3.10
N ILE A 19 -9.67 7.62 4.12
CA ILE A 19 -10.51 8.60 4.82
C ILE A 19 -9.63 9.67 5.48
N TYR A 20 -8.55 9.25 6.12
CA TYR A 20 -7.58 10.16 6.72
C TYR A 20 -6.97 11.12 5.70
N GLY A 21 -6.55 10.61 4.53
CA GLY A 21 -6.02 11.43 3.44
C GLY A 21 -7.03 12.45 2.94
N TRP A 22 -8.32 12.08 2.88
CA TRP A 22 -9.41 13.00 2.54
C TRP A 22 -9.58 14.10 3.59
N LEU A 23 -9.50 13.77 4.88
CA LEU A 23 -9.60 14.76 5.96
C LEU A 23 -8.37 15.68 6.06
N ARG A 24 -7.25 15.31 5.44
CA ARG A 24 -5.99 16.06 5.44
C ARG A 24 -5.70 16.76 4.12
N ASP A 25 -6.65 16.69 3.18
CA ASP A 25 -6.50 17.18 1.80
C ASP A 25 -5.16 16.73 1.18
N ASP A 26 -4.75 15.48 1.47
CA ASP A 26 -3.47 14.92 1.04
C ASP A 26 -3.64 13.91 -0.10
N PHE A 27 -3.33 14.36 -1.31
CA PHE A 27 -3.49 13.56 -2.52
C PHE A 27 -2.59 12.33 -2.52
N SER A 28 -1.36 12.49 -2.04
CA SER A 28 -0.36 11.42 -2.04
C SER A 28 -0.89 10.23 -1.24
N ILE A 29 -1.46 10.49 -0.06
CA ILE A 29 -2.04 9.45 0.79
C ILE A 29 -3.21 8.77 0.08
N ILE A 30 -4.19 9.54 -0.41
CA ILE A 30 -5.39 9.00 -1.08
C ILE A 30 -4.99 8.15 -2.27
N PHE A 31 -4.13 8.66 -3.14
CA PHE A 31 -3.65 7.99 -4.35
C PHE A 31 -3.01 6.64 -4.03
N GLY A 32 -2.07 6.61 -3.08
CA GLY A 32 -1.38 5.40 -2.68
C GLY A 32 -2.30 4.34 -2.07
N GLN A 33 -3.25 4.78 -1.22
CA GLN A 33 -4.22 3.86 -0.61
C GLN A 33 -5.24 3.36 -1.63
N PHE A 34 -5.68 4.21 -2.56
CA PHE A 34 -6.62 3.79 -3.60
C PHE A 34 -6.04 2.63 -4.42
N ILE A 35 -4.79 2.74 -4.86
CA ILE A 35 -4.15 1.66 -5.62
C ILE A 35 -3.91 0.42 -4.74
N SER A 36 -3.36 0.61 -3.54
CA SER A 36 -3.07 -0.49 -2.60
C SER A 36 -4.33 -1.29 -2.26
N TYR A 37 -5.45 -0.60 -2.06
CA TYR A 37 -6.75 -1.19 -1.77
C TYR A 37 -7.18 -2.23 -2.81
N TYR A 38 -7.14 -1.88 -4.10
CA TYR A 38 -7.52 -2.81 -5.18
C TYR A 38 -6.59 -4.02 -5.25
N ILE A 39 -5.31 -3.82 -4.99
CA ILE A 39 -4.34 -4.92 -4.96
C ILE A 39 -4.64 -5.87 -3.80
N TYR A 40 -5.04 -5.35 -2.64
CA TYR A 40 -5.44 -6.17 -1.51
C TYR A 40 -6.71 -6.97 -1.78
N LEU A 41 -7.70 -6.35 -2.43
CA LEU A 41 -8.90 -7.04 -2.88
C LEU A 41 -8.58 -8.16 -3.87
N TRP A 42 -7.73 -7.88 -4.86
CA TRP A 42 -7.30 -8.87 -5.84
C TRP A 42 -6.59 -10.06 -5.17
N ASN A 43 -5.64 -9.81 -4.27
CA ASN A 43 -4.96 -10.87 -3.51
C ASN A 43 -5.91 -11.70 -2.62
N LEU A 44 -6.96 -11.08 -2.09
CA LEU A 44 -7.97 -11.79 -1.28
C LEU A 44 -8.88 -12.66 -2.17
N ASN A 45 -9.13 -12.23 -3.40
CA ASN A 45 -9.84 -13.01 -4.41
C ASN A 45 -9.04 -14.23 -4.87
N GLU A 46 -7.75 -14.10 -5.13
CA GLU A 46 -6.86 -15.21 -5.50
C GLU A 46 -6.81 -16.31 -4.40
N LYS A 47 -6.99 -15.95 -3.13
CA LYS A 47 -7.07 -16.90 -2.01
C LYS A 47 -8.44 -17.58 -1.85
N GLY A 48 -9.41 -17.29 -2.73
CA GLY A 48 -10.76 -17.85 -2.68
C GLY A 48 -11.59 -17.38 -1.48
N ILE A 49 -11.13 -16.39 -0.72
CA ILE A 49 -11.87 -15.85 0.44
C ILE A 49 -12.96 -14.91 -0.01
N TRP A 50 -12.76 -14.25 -1.16
CA TRP A 50 -13.78 -13.44 -1.79
C TRP A 50 -15.11 -14.18 -1.83
N ASN A 51 -15.14 -15.43 -2.32
CA ASN A 51 -16.37 -16.21 -2.41
C ASN A 51 -17.03 -16.51 -1.05
N LYS A 52 -16.27 -16.53 0.05
CA LYS A 52 -16.77 -16.77 1.42
C LYS A 52 -17.32 -15.53 2.12
N LEU A 53 -17.07 -14.32 1.59
CA LEU A 53 -17.59 -13.08 2.16
C LEU A 53 -19.09 -12.93 1.92
N HIS A 54 -19.81 -12.43 2.93
CA HIS A 54 -21.22 -12.05 2.82
C HIS A 54 -21.44 -11.05 1.68
N GLY A 55 -22.54 -11.20 0.93
CA GLY A 55 -22.87 -10.37 -0.23
C GLY A 55 -22.87 -8.87 0.07
N ALA A 56 -23.43 -8.45 1.22
CA ALA A 56 -23.43 -7.06 1.64
C ALA A 56 -22.02 -6.47 1.79
N LEU A 57 -21.08 -7.25 2.36
CA LEU A 57 -19.70 -6.80 2.56
C LEU A 57 -18.93 -6.71 1.23
N LYS A 58 -19.18 -7.62 0.29
CA LYS A 58 -18.63 -7.51 -1.08
C LYS A 58 -19.12 -6.24 -1.77
N THR A 59 -20.43 -6.01 -1.71
CA THR A 59 -21.06 -4.84 -2.32
C THR A 59 -20.48 -3.57 -1.73
N LEU A 60 -20.35 -3.47 -0.41
CA LEU A 60 -19.71 -2.34 0.25
C LEU A 60 -18.27 -2.13 -0.24
N LEU A 61 -17.45 -3.19 -0.25
CA LEU A 61 -16.03 -3.11 -0.63
C LEU A 61 -15.82 -2.66 -2.09
N VAL A 62 -16.73 -3.02 -3.01
CA VAL A 62 -16.64 -2.60 -4.42
C VAL A 62 -17.25 -1.21 -4.62
N ILE A 63 -18.38 -0.91 -3.97
CA ILE A 63 -19.10 0.35 -4.19
C ILE A 63 -18.36 1.54 -3.60
N THR A 64 -17.75 1.44 -2.41
CA THR A 64 -17.13 2.61 -1.78
C THR A 64 -16.09 3.31 -2.67
N PRO A 65 -15.08 2.63 -3.25
CA PRO A 65 -14.09 3.33 -4.07
C PRO A 65 -14.69 3.84 -5.39
N VAL A 66 -15.76 3.22 -5.91
CA VAL A 66 -16.49 3.71 -7.08
C VAL A 66 -17.23 5.00 -6.74
N ILE A 67 -17.89 5.06 -5.59
CA ILE A 67 -18.55 6.27 -5.09
C ILE A 67 -17.52 7.37 -4.85
N ALA A 68 -16.40 7.06 -4.19
CA ALA A 68 -15.33 8.03 -3.95
C ALA A 68 -14.78 8.61 -5.27
N ALA A 69 -14.54 7.76 -6.26
CA ALA A 69 -14.12 8.20 -7.59
C ALA A 69 -15.20 9.05 -8.29
N ALA A 70 -16.48 8.68 -8.17
CA ALA A 70 -17.58 9.44 -8.74
C ALA A 70 -17.71 10.84 -8.11
N PHE A 71 -17.60 10.96 -6.77
CA PHE A 71 -17.54 12.25 -6.09
C PHE A 71 -16.35 13.09 -6.56
N MET A 72 -15.18 12.46 -6.68
CA MET A 72 -13.96 13.12 -7.14
C MET A 72 -14.07 13.63 -8.59
N LEU A 73 -14.74 12.88 -9.47
CA LEU A 73 -14.96 13.28 -10.86
C LEU A 73 -16.05 14.34 -11.01
N HIS A 74 -17.11 14.25 -10.21
CA HIS A 74 -18.18 15.25 -10.19
C HIS A 74 -17.65 16.62 -9.74
N ASP A 75 -16.76 16.64 -8.75
CA ASP A 75 -16.18 17.87 -8.21
C ASP A 75 -14.67 17.97 -8.50
N ALA A 76 -14.29 17.65 -9.74
CA ALA A 76 -12.90 17.59 -10.14
C ALA A 76 -12.17 18.94 -9.98
N GLN A 77 -12.88 20.06 -10.14
CA GLN A 77 -12.28 21.39 -9.96
C GLN A 77 -11.94 21.67 -8.49
N HIS A 78 -12.89 21.47 -7.57
CA HIS A 78 -12.64 21.60 -6.14
C HIS A 78 -11.56 20.62 -5.69
N PHE A 79 -11.57 19.39 -6.21
CA PHE A 79 -10.51 18.42 -5.93
C PHE A 79 -9.13 18.93 -6.38
N ILE A 80 -8.99 19.43 -7.61
CA ILE A 80 -7.69 19.94 -8.07
C ILE A 80 -7.24 21.13 -7.21
N ASP A 81 -8.14 22.02 -6.83
CA ASP A 81 -7.79 23.18 -6.01
C ASP A 81 -7.42 22.77 -4.56
N SER A 82 -8.21 21.93 -3.90
CA SER A 82 -7.96 21.46 -2.53
C SER A 82 -6.69 20.62 -2.39
N PHE A 83 -6.32 19.87 -3.44
CA PHE A 83 -5.21 18.92 -3.37
C PHE A 83 -3.94 19.40 -4.07
N PHE A 84 -4.03 20.02 -5.25
CA PHE A 84 -2.85 20.45 -6.03
C PHE A 84 -2.51 21.93 -5.86
N ARG A 85 -3.46 22.76 -5.40
CA ARG A 85 -3.24 24.17 -5.10
C ARG A 85 -3.35 24.48 -3.60
N ASN A 86 -3.14 23.46 -2.78
CA ASN A 86 -3.16 23.61 -1.34
C ASN A 86 -1.94 24.42 -0.87
N GLU A 87 -2.16 25.51 -0.13
CA GLU A 87 -1.07 26.29 0.47
C GLU A 87 -0.29 25.48 1.53
N GLU A 88 -0.91 24.46 2.14
CA GLU A 88 -0.28 23.62 3.15
C GLU A 88 0.68 22.55 2.56
N VAL A 89 0.49 22.17 1.29
CA VAL A 89 1.33 21.16 0.60
C VAL A 89 1.95 21.78 -0.64
N PRO A 90 3.23 22.18 -0.59
CA PRO A 90 3.95 22.57 -1.78
C PRO A 90 3.91 21.47 -2.85
N LEU A 91 3.74 21.84 -4.11
CA LEU A 91 3.63 20.88 -5.23
C LEU A 91 4.81 19.90 -5.29
N TRP A 92 6.03 20.34 -4.96
CA TRP A 92 7.20 19.46 -4.92
C TRP A 92 7.06 18.35 -3.86
N LEU A 93 6.44 18.66 -2.72
CA LEU A 93 6.23 17.73 -1.62
C LEU A 93 5.11 16.73 -1.98
N LEU A 94 4.06 17.19 -2.66
CA LEU A 94 3.02 16.32 -3.23
C LEU A 94 3.61 15.32 -4.24
N ILE A 95 4.47 15.79 -5.16
CA ILE A 95 5.17 14.91 -6.09
C ILE A 95 6.05 13.91 -5.33
N PHE A 96 6.79 14.37 -4.33
CA PHE A 96 7.67 13.51 -3.51
C PHE A 96 6.88 12.42 -2.77
N GLY A 97 5.78 12.77 -2.11
CA GLY A 97 4.88 11.82 -1.45
C GLY A 97 4.28 10.82 -2.43
N SER A 98 3.80 11.31 -3.58
CA SER A 98 3.24 10.47 -4.65
C SER A 98 4.27 9.50 -5.23
N MET A 99 5.51 9.93 -5.43
CA MET A 99 6.62 9.05 -5.84
C MET A 99 6.87 7.95 -4.81
N GLY A 100 6.87 8.28 -3.51
CA GLY A 100 6.97 7.28 -2.44
C GLY A 100 5.88 6.22 -2.53
N GLN A 101 4.65 6.63 -2.79
CA GLN A 101 3.50 5.73 -2.95
C GLN A 101 3.59 4.87 -4.20
N ILE A 102 4.08 5.43 -5.33
CA ILE A 102 4.35 4.66 -6.55
C ILE A 102 5.40 3.58 -6.27
N ILE A 103 6.54 3.94 -5.69
CA ILE A 103 7.60 2.99 -5.34
C ILE A 103 7.05 1.91 -4.42
N PHE A 104 6.30 2.30 -3.39
CA PHE A 104 5.70 1.37 -2.45
C PHE A 104 4.72 0.42 -3.13
N THR A 105 3.97 0.88 -4.13
CA THR A 105 3.02 0.07 -4.90
C THR A 105 3.73 -0.90 -5.84
N LEU A 106 4.87 -0.52 -6.43
CA LEU A 106 5.66 -1.38 -7.33
C LEU A 106 6.05 -2.71 -6.71
N ARG A 107 6.08 -2.83 -5.37
CA ARG A 107 6.30 -4.12 -4.68
C ARG A 107 5.32 -5.19 -5.14
N PHE A 108 4.07 -4.81 -5.40
CA PHE A 108 3.03 -5.73 -5.81
C PHE A 108 3.16 -6.10 -7.27
N VAL A 109 3.55 -5.15 -8.12
CA VAL A 109 3.90 -5.44 -9.53
C VAL A 109 5.06 -6.42 -9.58
N TYR A 110 6.09 -6.22 -8.75
CA TYR A 110 7.21 -7.14 -8.62
C TYR A 110 6.75 -8.52 -8.14
N GLN A 111 5.89 -8.58 -7.11
CA GLN A 111 5.35 -9.85 -6.61
C GLN A 111 4.52 -10.56 -7.67
N TRP A 112 3.68 -9.84 -8.42
CA TRP A 112 2.87 -10.40 -9.49
C TRP A 112 3.75 -10.97 -10.60
N ALA A 113 4.73 -10.20 -11.09
CA ALA A 113 5.68 -10.66 -12.10
C ALA A 113 6.44 -11.90 -11.62
N TYR A 114 6.93 -11.89 -10.38
CA TYR A 114 7.61 -13.03 -9.79
C TYR A 114 6.72 -14.27 -9.69
N SER A 115 5.48 -14.11 -9.20
CA SER A 115 4.49 -15.17 -9.10
C SER A 115 4.09 -15.74 -10.46
N PHE A 116 4.00 -14.90 -11.49
CA PHE A 116 3.70 -15.32 -12.86
C PHE A 116 4.79 -16.26 -13.40
N HIS A 117 6.07 -15.91 -13.19
CA HIS A 117 7.19 -16.72 -13.66
C HIS A 117 7.39 -18.03 -12.87
N HIS A 118 7.06 -18.06 -11.58
CA HIS A 118 7.35 -19.21 -10.69
C HIS A 118 6.12 -20.02 -10.29
N LYS A 119 4.91 -19.61 -10.69
CA LYS A 119 3.61 -20.21 -10.32
C LYS A 119 3.38 -20.34 -8.81
N GLU A 120 4.06 -19.54 -8.01
CA GLU A 120 3.96 -19.55 -6.55
C GLU A 120 3.60 -18.16 -5.99
N SER A 121 2.67 -18.11 -5.04
CA SER A 121 2.26 -16.89 -4.34
C SER A 121 3.19 -16.60 -3.15
N LEU A 122 4.46 -16.35 -3.44
CA LEU A 122 5.49 -16.01 -2.46
C LEU A 122 5.81 -14.51 -2.47
N LEU A 123 6.31 -14.01 -1.34
CA LEU A 123 6.80 -12.64 -1.17
C LEU A 123 8.33 -12.64 -1.27
N PRO A 124 8.90 -12.44 -2.48
CA PRO A 124 10.34 -12.52 -2.72
C PRO A 124 11.13 -11.42 -2.00
N ALA A 125 12.45 -11.56 -1.89
CA ALA A 125 13.32 -10.55 -1.26
C ALA A 125 13.14 -9.15 -1.86
N GLY A 126 12.94 -9.05 -3.18
CA GLY A 126 12.68 -7.79 -3.88
C GLY A 126 11.41 -7.07 -3.38
N PHE A 127 10.35 -7.80 -3.02
CA PHE A 127 9.14 -7.22 -2.43
C PHE A 127 9.48 -6.44 -1.14
N TRP A 128 10.30 -7.03 -0.27
CA TRP A 128 10.68 -6.42 1.00
C TRP A 128 11.63 -5.23 0.82
N ILE A 129 12.55 -5.30 -0.15
CA ILE A 129 13.46 -4.20 -0.48
C ILE A 129 12.67 -3.00 -1.02
N ILE A 130 11.80 -3.22 -2.00
CA ILE A 130 10.94 -2.16 -2.57
C ILE A 130 10.04 -1.57 -1.48
N SER A 131 9.47 -2.41 -0.61
CA SER A 131 8.67 -1.95 0.54
C SER A 131 9.47 -1.06 1.48
N LEU A 132 10.72 -1.42 1.78
CA LEU A 132 11.61 -0.65 2.64
C LEU A 132 11.87 0.73 2.04
N VAL A 133 12.28 0.79 0.77
CA VAL A 133 12.56 2.04 0.05
C VAL A 133 11.31 2.92 -0.01
N GLY A 134 10.17 2.36 -0.44
CA GLY A 134 8.90 3.09 -0.50
C GLY A 134 8.50 3.63 0.87
N SER A 135 8.55 2.81 1.93
CA SER A 135 8.23 3.25 3.30
C SER A 135 9.18 4.34 3.80
N SER A 136 10.48 4.31 3.46
CA SER A 136 11.42 5.37 3.83
C SER A 136 11.06 6.71 3.19
N VAL A 137 10.67 6.70 1.91
CA VAL A 137 10.22 7.93 1.23
C VAL A 137 8.92 8.44 1.85
N ILE A 138 7.97 7.56 2.15
CA ILE A 138 6.69 7.95 2.76
C ILE A 138 6.90 8.45 4.21
N VAL A 139 7.81 7.86 4.99
CA VAL A 139 8.17 8.37 6.33
C VAL A 139 8.83 9.74 6.21
N ALA A 140 9.77 9.92 5.29
CA ALA A 140 10.39 11.23 5.06
C ALA A 140 9.34 12.29 4.68
N TYR A 141 8.40 11.94 3.79
CA TYR A 141 7.25 12.78 3.45
C TYR A 141 6.40 13.12 4.68
N GLY A 142 6.08 12.13 5.52
CA GLY A 142 5.35 12.33 6.77
C GLY A 142 6.08 13.26 7.75
N VAL A 143 7.42 13.19 7.83
CA VAL A 143 8.23 14.11 8.64
C VAL A 143 8.13 15.54 8.12
N PHE A 144 8.24 15.76 6.81
CA PHE A 144 8.08 17.10 6.23
C PHE A 144 6.66 17.67 6.41
N ARG A 145 5.64 16.80 6.41
CA ARG A 145 4.23 17.17 6.67
C ARG A 145 3.87 17.25 8.16
N LEU A 146 4.81 16.94 9.06
CA LEU A 146 4.55 16.77 10.50
C LEU A 146 3.34 15.86 10.76
N ASP A 147 3.25 14.77 10.00
CA ASP A 147 2.15 13.81 10.04
C ASP A 147 2.52 12.59 10.89
N PRO A 148 2.13 12.57 12.18
CA PRO A 148 2.48 11.47 13.08
C PRO A 148 1.80 10.16 12.68
N VAL A 149 0.61 10.20 12.06
CA VAL A 149 -0.13 8.99 11.68
C VAL A 149 0.63 8.25 10.59
N LEU A 150 1.09 8.98 9.58
CA LEU A 150 1.84 8.41 8.47
C LEU A 150 3.23 7.92 8.91
N ILE A 151 3.92 8.70 9.74
CA ILE A 151 5.23 8.31 10.29
C ILE A 151 5.10 7.01 11.09
N LEU A 152 4.16 6.94 12.04
CA LEU A 152 4.00 5.76 12.89
C LEU A 152 3.57 4.54 12.06
N GLY A 153 2.58 4.69 11.19
CA GLY A 153 2.08 3.61 10.36
C GLY A 153 3.17 3.00 9.47
N GLN A 154 3.93 3.84 8.78
CA GLN A 154 4.99 3.37 7.87
C GLN A 154 6.24 2.90 8.60
N SER A 155 6.57 3.48 9.77
CA SER A 155 7.71 3.02 10.58
C SER A 155 7.51 1.61 11.13
N VAL A 156 6.29 1.28 11.57
CA VAL A 156 5.96 -0.10 11.98
C VAL A 156 6.12 -1.06 10.80
N GLY A 157 5.65 -0.68 9.61
CA GLY A 157 5.86 -1.42 8.38
C GLY A 157 7.34 -1.61 8.05
N PHE A 158 8.13 -0.53 8.11
CA PHE A 158 9.56 -0.52 7.86
C PHE A 158 10.30 -1.56 8.70
N VAL A 159 10.03 -1.60 10.02
CA VAL A 159 10.64 -2.58 10.92
C VAL A 159 10.28 -4.01 10.52
N ALA A 160 9.01 -4.25 10.17
CA ALA A 160 8.56 -5.57 9.70
C ALA A 160 9.26 -5.98 8.39
N TYR A 161 9.41 -5.07 7.43
CA TYR A 161 10.06 -5.33 6.14
C TYR A 161 11.55 -5.63 6.32
N PHE A 162 12.23 -4.82 7.15
CA PHE A 162 13.63 -5.05 7.50
C PHE A 162 13.84 -6.42 8.16
N ARG A 163 12.99 -6.76 9.14
CA ARG A 163 13.01 -8.08 9.79
C ARG A 163 12.83 -9.22 8.79
N ASN A 164 11.85 -9.11 7.89
CA ASN A 164 11.59 -10.15 6.90
C ASN A 164 12.77 -10.34 5.93
N LEU A 165 13.44 -9.25 5.54
CA LEU A 165 14.65 -9.32 4.72
C LEU A 165 15.81 -10.03 5.45
N MET A 166 16.00 -9.74 6.75
CA MET A 166 17.02 -10.42 7.56
C MET A 166 16.76 -11.92 7.70
N ILE A 167 15.50 -12.31 7.94
CA ILE A 167 15.10 -13.72 8.06
C ILE A 167 15.33 -14.43 6.72
N GLY A 168 14.90 -13.84 5.60
CA GLY A 168 15.10 -14.43 4.27
C GLY A 168 16.58 -14.65 3.92
N ARG A 169 17.45 -13.70 4.28
CA ARG A 169 18.91 -13.85 4.10
C ARG A 169 19.50 -14.98 4.94
N LYS A 170 19.02 -15.18 6.17
CA LYS A 170 19.48 -16.28 7.04
C LYS A 170 19.02 -17.64 6.51
N SER A 171 17.76 -17.80 6.10
CA SER A 171 17.27 -19.05 5.52
C SER A 171 17.98 -19.43 4.23
N SER A 172 18.30 -18.45 3.36
CA SER A 172 19.07 -18.69 2.14
C SER A 172 20.53 -19.06 2.40
N LYS A 173 21.17 -18.52 3.46
CA LYS A 173 22.51 -18.96 3.87
C LYS A 173 22.51 -20.37 4.47
N GLN A 174 21.45 -20.75 5.17
CA GLN A 174 21.32 -22.08 5.78
C GLN A 174 21.11 -23.17 4.73
N SER A 175 20.29 -22.95 3.69
CA SER A 175 20.10 -23.94 2.62
C SER A 175 21.40 -24.25 1.87
N VAL A 176 22.22 -23.23 1.57
CA VAL A 176 23.52 -23.39 0.90
C VAL A 176 24.56 -24.09 1.79
N ALA A 177 24.42 -24.03 3.12
CA ALA A 177 25.34 -24.67 4.06
C ALA A 177 25.03 -26.15 4.32
N TYR A 178 23.79 -26.62 4.06
CA TYR A 178 23.41 -28.03 4.15
C TYR A 178 23.63 -28.82 2.85
N GLU A 179 23.89 -28.11 1.74
CA GLU A 179 24.14 -28.68 0.41
C GLU A 179 25.65 -28.80 0.09
N LYS A 180 26.52 -28.42 1.04
CA LYS A 180 27.97 -28.62 1.02
C LYS A 180 28.37 -29.65 2.07
#